data_AF-F9VT22-F1
#
_entry.id   AF-F9VT22-F1
#
_cell.length_a   1.000
_cell.length_b   1.000
_cell.length_c   1.000
_cell.angle_alpha   90.00
_cell.angle_beta   90.00
_cell.angle_gamma   90.00
#
_symmetry.space_group_name_H-M   'P 1'
#
loop_
_entity.id
_entity.type
_entity.pdbx_description
1 polymer ?
#
loop_
_entity_poly.entity_id
_entity_poly.type
_entity_poly.pdbx_seq_one_letter_code
_entity_poly.pdbx_strand_id
1 'polypeptide(L)'
;MTAGGRRNRIAADVGTAADLSARLANAESRLGAVHSELVELLADIDTAVGVGEGAMAFRRGFGPASIESSDLLRTAVARLAEHRRALTSGVESLAAADTDAAAAFELGDPR
;
A
#
# COMPACT_ATOMS: atom_id res chain seq x y z
N MET A 1 40.94 -3.58 27.31
CA MET A 1 40.60 -2.93 26.02
C MET A 1 39.21 -3.41 25.60
N THR A 2 38.18 -2.75 26.10
CA THR A 2 36.76 -3.04 25.82
C THR A 2 36.32 -2.29 24.56
N ALA A 3 36.56 -2.87 23.38
CA ALA A 3 35.95 -2.42 22.13
C ALA A 3 34.60 -3.14 21.94
N GLY A 4 33.68 -2.91 22.87
CA GLY A 4 32.34 -3.50 22.85
C GLY A 4 31.34 -2.66 22.06
N GLY A 5 30.60 -3.29 21.15
CA GLY A 5 29.21 -2.93 20.89
C GLY A 5 28.87 -1.81 19.89
N ARG A 6 29.83 -1.12 19.28
CA ARG A 6 29.52 0.03 18.40
C ARG A 6 29.10 -0.30 16.95
N ARG A 7 28.87 -1.58 16.61
CA ARG A 7 28.62 -2.02 15.22
C ARG A 7 27.30 -2.79 15.08
N ASN A 8 26.17 -2.13 15.30
CA ASN A 8 24.88 -2.38 14.62
C ASN A 8 23.73 -1.54 15.22
N ARG A 9 23.90 -0.22 15.38
CA ARG A 9 22.69 0.62 15.50
C ARG A 9 22.09 0.75 14.11
N ILE A 10 21.01 0.03 13.87
CA ILE A 10 20.14 0.29 12.72
C ILE A 10 19.30 1.49 13.14
N ALA A 11 19.80 2.70 12.88
CA ALA A 11 19.00 3.90 13.05
C ALA A 11 17.79 3.78 12.10
N ALA A 12 16.57 3.81 12.64
CA ALA A 12 15.37 3.86 11.82
C ALA A 12 15.40 5.14 10.98
N ASP A 13 15.49 5.01 9.66
CA ASP A 13 15.31 6.15 8.75
C ASP A 13 13.81 6.45 8.60
N VAL A 14 13.27 7.11 9.63
CA VAL A 14 11.86 7.52 9.70
C VAL A 14 11.52 8.50 8.58
N GLY A 15 12.48 9.31 8.12
CA GLY A 15 12.29 10.26 7.03
C GLY A 15 12.03 9.57 5.70
N THR A 16 12.89 8.61 5.32
CA THR A 16 12.69 7.81 4.10
C THR A 16 11.41 6.98 4.17
N ALA A 17 11.09 6.43 5.34
CA ALA A 17 9.83 5.70 5.53
C ALA A 17 8.59 6.58 5.34
N ALA A 18 8.61 7.80 5.84
CA ALA A 18 7.51 8.76 5.65
C ALA A 18 7.33 9.13 4.17
N ASP A 19 8.42 9.36 3.43
CA ASP A 19 8.37 9.62 1.98
C ASP A 19 7.76 8.42 1.22
N LEU A 20 8.24 7.21 1.49
CA LEU A 20 7.74 6.00 0.85
C LEU A 20 6.26 5.75 1.19
N SER A 21 5.84 5.98 2.44
CA SER A 21 4.44 5.87 2.87
C SER A 21 3.55 6.87 2.14
N ALA A 22 4.01 8.12 1.97
CA ALA A 22 3.30 9.15 1.22
C ALA A 22 3.19 8.80 -0.27
N ARG A 23 4.25 8.25 -0.87
CA ARG A 23 4.25 7.78 -2.26
C ARG A 23 3.29 6.60 -2.48
N LEU A 24 3.23 5.67 -1.53
CA LEU A 24 2.26 4.57 -1.53
C LEU A 24 0.82 5.11 -1.42
N ALA A 25 0.56 6.07 -0.53
CA ALA A 25 -0.74 6.71 -0.40
C ALA A 25 -1.18 7.46 -1.68
N ASN A 26 -0.23 8.11 -2.35
CA ASN A 26 -0.50 8.76 -3.65
C ASN A 26 -0.85 7.72 -4.73
N ALA A 27 -0.11 6.61 -4.80
CA ALA A 27 -0.41 5.52 -5.73
C ALA A 27 -1.77 4.87 -5.45
N GLU A 28 -2.10 4.65 -4.17
CA GLU A 28 -3.41 4.15 -3.71
C GLU A 28 -4.55 5.06 -4.21
N SER A 29 -4.42 6.37 -4.01
CA SER A 29 -5.41 7.37 -4.46
C SER A 29 -5.58 7.38 -5.99
N ARG A 30 -4.48 7.34 -6.74
CA ARG A 30 -4.51 7.34 -8.21
C ARG A 30 -5.16 6.07 -8.78
N LEU A 31 -4.86 4.91 -8.22
CA LEU A 31 -5.51 3.66 -8.63
C LEU A 31 -7.00 3.63 -8.23
N GLY A 32 -7.34 4.22 -7.08
CA GLY A 32 -8.73 4.42 -6.68
C GLY A 32 -9.52 5.26 -7.69
N ALA A 33 -8.95 6.37 -8.15
CA ALA A 33 -9.55 7.22 -9.18
C ALA A 33 -9.74 6.46 -10.51
N VAL A 34 -8.72 5.75 -10.99
CA VAL A 34 -8.80 4.92 -12.20
C VAL A 34 -9.88 3.84 -12.08
N HIS A 35 -10.02 3.22 -10.91
CA HIS A 35 -11.06 2.23 -10.66
C HIS A 35 -12.46 2.85 -10.71
N SER A 36 -12.66 4.02 -10.09
CA SER A 36 -13.93 4.75 -10.18
C SER A 36 -14.28 5.12 -11.62
N GLU A 37 -13.34 5.68 -12.38
CA GLU A 37 -13.53 6.01 -13.79
C GLU A 37 -13.88 4.76 -14.63
N LEU A 38 -13.22 3.62 -14.38
CA LEU A 38 -13.53 2.37 -15.05
C LEU A 38 -14.96 1.92 -14.75
N VAL A 39 -15.39 1.96 -13.48
CA VAL A 39 -16.75 1.55 -13.08
C VAL A 39 -17.80 2.42 -13.76
N GLU A 40 -17.59 3.73 -13.82
CA GLU A 40 -18.48 4.67 -14.52
C GLU A 40 -18.55 4.35 -16.02
N LEU A 41 -17.41 4.17 -16.68
CA LEU A 41 -17.35 3.80 -18.10
C LEU A 41 -18.05 2.47 -18.39
N LEU A 42 -17.91 1.48 -17.52
CA LEU A 42 -18.59 0.19 -17.67
C LEU A 42 -20.12 0.33 -17.55
N ALA A 43 -20.60 1.21 -16.67
CA ALA A 43 -22.02 1.51 -16.54
C ALA A 43 -22.58 2.25 -17.77
N ASP A 44 -21.81 3.20 -18.31
CA ASP A 44 -22.15 3.90 -19.55
C ASP A 44 -22.21 2.95 -20.75
N ILE A 45 -21.25 2.02 -20.85
CA ILE A 45 -21.26 0.97 -21.87
C ILE A 45 -22.51 0.10 -21.75
N ASP A 46 -22.86 -0.35 -20.54
CA ASP A 46 -24.06 -1.18 -20.35
C ASP A 46 -25.35 -0.45 -20.76
N THR A 47 -25.42 0.85 -20.43
CA THR A 47 -26.53 1.73 -20.83
C THR A 47 -26.60 1.90 -22.35
N ALA A 48 -25.47 2.12 -23.01
CA ALA A 48 -25.38 2.30 -24.46
C ALA A 48 -25.72 1.02 -25.25
N VAL A 49 -25.37 -0.14 -24.71
CA VAL A 49 -25.64 -1.45 -25.33
C VAL A 49 -27.14 -1.79 -25.30
N GLY A 50 -27.88 -1.30 -24.32
CA GLY A 50 -29.34 -1.44 -24.25
C GLY A 50 -29.81 -2.86 -23.91
N VAL A 51 -30.85 -3.34 -24.59
CA VAL A 51 -31.58 -4.58 -24.25
C VAL A 51 -31.74 -5.52 -25.46
N GLY A 52 -32.09 -6.78 -25.20
CA GLY A 52 -32.32 -7.81 -26.22
C GLY A 52 -31.18 -8.80 -26.37
N GLU A 53 -31.28 -9.71 -27.34
CA GLU A 53 -30.34 -10.82 -27.51
C GLU A 53 -28.92 -10.35 -27.85
N GLY A 54 -28.78 -9.30 -28.67
CA GLY A 54 -27.48 -8.69 -29.00
C GLY A 54 -26.79 -8.12 -27.76
N ALA A 55 -27.53 -7.42 -26.89
CA ALA A 55 -27.03 -6.92 -25.62
C ALA A 55 -26.58 -8.07 -24.69
N MET A 56 -27.35 -9.15 -24.63
CA MET A 56 -27.00 -10.35 -23.85
C MET A 56 -25.76 -11.07 -24.39
N ALA A 57 -25.56 -11.08 -25.71
CA ALA A 57 -24.36 -11.64 -26.34
C ALA A 57 -23.13 -10.75 -26.04
N PHE A 58 -23.27 -9.43 -26.15
CA PHE A 58 -22.23 -8.48 -25.79
C PHE A 58 -21.80 -8.63 -24.32
N ARG A 59 -22.74 -8.62 -23.38
CA ARG A 59 -22.46 -8.79 -21.94
C ARG A 59 -21.73 -10.09 -21.63
N ARG A 60 -22.07 -11.19 -22.32
CA ARG A 60 -21.39 -12.48 -22.14
C ARG A 60 -19.94 -12.46 -22.62
N GLY A 61 -19.63 -11.72 -23.68
CA GLY A 61 -18.26 -11.59 -24.19
C GLY A 61 -17.43 -10.56 -23.43
N PHE A 62 -18.05 -9.43 -23.07
CA PHE A 62 -17.37 -8.27 -22.49
C PHE A 62 -17.27 -8.35 -20.95
N GLY A 63 -18.33 -8.81 -20.29
CA GLY A 63 -18.46 -8.83 -18.83
C GLY A 63 -17.31 -9.50 -18.09
N PRO A 64 -16.79 -10.67 -18.52
CA PRO A 64 -15.66 -11.31 -17.84
C PRO A 64 -14.41 -10.43 -17.76
N ALA A 65 -14.03 -9.76 -18.86
CA ALA A 65 -12.86 -8.89 -18.90
C ALA A 65 -13.05 -7.62 -18.05
N SER A 66 -14.27 -7.08 -18.02
CA SER A 66 -14.64 -5.94 -17.18
C SER A 66 -14.54 -6.24 -15.68
N ILE A 67 -15.04 -7.41 -15.27
CA ILE A 67 -14.96 -7.90 -13.89
C ILE A 67 -13.49 -8.12 -13.50
N GLU A 68 -12.73 -8.83 -14.34
CA GLU A 68 -11.31 -9.10 -14.09
C GLU A 68 -10.51 -7.81 -13.93
N SER A 69 -10.71 -6.82 -14.81
CA SER A 69 -10.01 -5.54 -14.74
C SER A 69 -10.32 -4.78 -13.44
N SER A 70 -11.59 -4.77 -13.03
CA SER A 70 -12.04 -4.14 -11.78
C SER A 70 -11.45 -4.85 -10.55
N ASP A 71 -11.42 -6.18 -10.58
CA ASP A 71 -10.87 -7.02 -9.50
C ASP A 71 -9.36 -6.84 -9.34
N LEU A 72 -8.62 -6.73 -10.46
CA LEU A 72 -7.18 -6.46 -10.45
C LEU A 72 -6.87 -5.10 -9.84
N LEU A 73 -7.60 -4.05 -10.22
CA LEU A 73 -7.43 -2.70 -9.66
C LEU A 73 -7.74 -2.68 -8.16
N ARG A 74 -8.86 -3.26 -7.75
CA ARG A 74 -9.24 -3.37 -6.33
C ARG A 74 -8.18 -4.13 -5.52
N THR A 75 -7.65 -5.22 -6.06
CA THR A 75 -6.58 -6.01 -5.41
C THR A 75 -5.28 -5.21 -5.30
N ALA A 76 -4.92 -4.45 -6.34
CA ALA A 76 -3.73 -3.60 -6.32
C ALA A 76 -3.83 -2.51 -5.24
N VAL A 77 -4.98 -1.83 -5.14
CA VAL A 77 -5.26 -0.83 -4.10
C VAL A 77 -5.13 -1.46 -2.71
N ALA A 78 -5.75 -2.62 -2.48
CA ALA A 78 -5.70 -3.31 -1.20
C ALA A 78 -4.26 -3.69 -0.79
N ARG A 79 -3.46 -4.19 -1.72
CA ARG A 79 -2.04 -4.54 -1.49
C ARG A 79 -1.18 -3.32 -1.18
N LEU A 80 -1.40 -2.19 -1.87
CA LEU A 80 -0.68 -0.96 -1.57
C LEU A 80 -1.02 -0.45 -0.16
N ALA A 81 -2.29 -0.49 0.23
CA ALA A 81 -2.72 -0.12 1.58
C ALA A 81 -2.09 -1.04 2.65
N GLU A 82 -2.00 -2.34 2.39
CA GLU A 82 -1.31 -3.30 3.26
C GLU A 82 0.18 -2.98 3.39
N HIS A 83 0.88 -2.75 2.28
CA HIS A 83 2.30 -2.38 2.29
C HIS A 83 2.55 -1.07 3.03
N ARG A 84 1.67 -0.08 2.86
CA ARG A 84 1.75 1.20 3.58
C ARG A 84 1.61 1.01 5.10
N ARG A 85 0.66 0.17 5.54
CA ARG A 85 0.48 -0.18 6.97
C ARG A 85 1.69 -0.91 7.52
N ALA A 86 2.19 -1.91 6.80
CA ALA A 86 3.36 -2.69 7.20
C ALA A 86 4.62 -1.80 7.32
N LEU A 87 4.84 -0.90 6.36
CA LEU A 87 5.94 0.07 6.40
C LEU A 87 5.86 0.98 7.63
N THR A 88 4.68 1.56 7.88
CA THR A 88 4.46 2.48 9.00
C THR A 88 4.70 1.77 10.33
N SER A 89 4.06 0.63 10.54
CA SER A 89 4.19 -0.16 11.77
C SER A 89 5.60 -0.70 12.00
N GLY A 90 6.28 -1.14 10.93
CA GLY A 90 7.66 -1.64 11.03
C GLY A 90 8.65 -0.55 11.43
N VAL A 91 8.47 0.67 10.92
CA VAL A 91 9.35 1.81 11.23
C VAL A 91 9.11 2.33 12.65
N GLU A 92 7.85 2.42 13.09
CA GLU A 92 7.51 2.74 14.48
C GLU A 92 8.12 1.73 15.45
N SER A 93 8.04 0.44 15.12
CA SER A 93 8.63 -0.64 15.95
C SER A 93 10.16 -0.52 16.02
N LEU A 94 10.82 -0.20 14.90
CA LEU A 94 12.27 -0.02 14.87
C LEU A 94 12.72 1.22 15.64
N ALA A 95 11.98 2.33 15.54
CA ALA A 95 12.25 3.56 16.28
C ALA A 95 12.09 3.36 17.80
N ALA A 96 11.08 2.59 18.23
CA ALA A 96 10.90 2.22 19.62
C ALA A 96 12.07 1.37 20.14
N ALA A 97 12.48 0.36 19.38
CA ALA A 97 13.62 -0.49 19.74
C ALA A 97 14.95 0.28 19.82
N ASP A 98 15.18 1.26 18.93
CA ASP A 98 16.38 2.11 18.98
C ASP A 98 16.38 3.01 20.23
N THR A 99 15.20 3.53 20.63
CA THR A 99 15.02 4.33 21.84
C THR A 99 15.28 3.49 23.10
N ASP A 100 14.71 2.29 23.18
CA ASP A 100 14.93 1.36 24.30
C ASP A 100 16.40 0.95 24.42
N ALA A 101 17.06 0.67 23.29
CA ALA A 101 18.48 0.35 23.26
C ALA A 101 19.32 1.54 23.75
N ALA A 102 19.02 2.76 23.31
CA ALA A 102 19.71 3.97 23.77
C ALA A 102 19.58 4.16 25.28
N ALA A 103 18.37 4.02 25.83
CA ALA A 103 18.12 4.12 27.27
C ALA A 103 18.88 3.05 28.07
N ALA A 104 18.94 1.80 27.58
CA ALA A 104 19.68 0.73 28.24
C ALA A 104 21.20 0.99 28.30
N PHE A 105 21.78 1.62 27.26
CA PHE A 105 23.18 2.04 27.28
C PHE A 105 23.45 3.16 28.28
N GLU A 106 22.52 4.10 28.47
CA GLU A 106 22.67 5.20 29.44
C GLU A 106 22.53 4.71 30.90
N LEU A 107 21.71 3.70 31.16
CA LEU A 107 21.53 3.07 32.48
C LEU A 107 22.64 2.06 32.84
N GLY A 108 23.33 1.51 31.84
CA GLY A 108 24.37 0.48 31.99
C GLY A 108 25.81 0.99 32.09
N ASP A 109 26.03 2.30 32.31
CA ASP A 109 27.36 2.90 32.51
C ASP A 109 27.65 3.11 34.01
N PRO A 110 28.20 2.09 34.73
CA PRO A 110 28.87 2.34 35.99
C PRO A 110 30.25 2.92 35.68
N ARG A 111 30.43 4.21 36.03
CA ARG A 111 31.77 4.78 36.20
C ARG A 111 32.64 3.94 37.13
#